data_AF-A0A953DRR4-F1
#
_entry.id   AF-A0A953DRR4-F1
#
_cell.length_a   1.000
_cell.length_b   1.000
_cell.length_c   1.000
_cell.angle_alpha   90.00
_cell.angle_beta   90.00
_cell.angle_gamma   90.00
#
_symmetry.space_group_name_H-M   'P 1'
#
loop_
_entity.id
_entity.type
_entity.pdbx_description
1 polymer ?
#
loop_
_entity_poly.entity_id
_entity_poly.type
_entity_poly.pdbx_seq_one_letter_code
_entity_poly.pdbx_strand_id
1 'polypeptide(L)'
;MIAGPAIALLELESIARGMIVADAVVKRAKVSLHRAEPVTPGKYLLLFHGPEAHVEESFQAGVEAAGSTLLDKLYLPRAADGLRDALDGGFEPGWEESIGVVETHTVASALLACDTALKRAEVRLIQLHLARGIGGKGYFVLTGALDMVQAALEGAAGAVDPSLLQAVEILEAPHPELGGRVF
;
A
#
# COMPACT_ATOMS: atom_id res chain seq x y z
N MET A 1 1.18 4.43 -14.60
CA MET A 1 1.13 2.99 -14.85
C MET A 1 2.34 2.31 -14.24
N ILE A 2 2.09 1.51 -13.20
CA ILE A 2 3.05 0.62 -12.55
C ILE A 2 3.41 -0.48 -13.54
N ALA A 3 4.58 -0.29 -14.17
CA ALA A 3 5.21 -1.25 -15.05
C ALA A 3 6.03 -2.26 -14.25
N GLY A 4 5.86 -3.55 -14.55
CA GLY A 4 6.58 -4.65 -13.89
C GLY A 4 5.88 -5.19 -12.64
N PRO A 5 6.28 -6.38 -12.17
CA PRO A 5 5.61 -7.07 -11.08
C PRO A 5 5.96 -6.51 -9.69
N ALA A 6 7.14 -5.91 -9.54
CA ALA A 6 7.68 -5.58 -8.23
C ALA A 6 7.40 -4.14 -7.83
N ILE A 7 7.13 -3.96 -6.54
CA ILE A 7 6.94 -2.66 -5.89
C ILE A 7 7.82 -2.61 -4.65
N ALA A 8 8.41 -1.45 -4.39
CA ALA A 8 9.09 -1.17 -3.14
C ALA A 8 8.74 0.21 -2.61
N LEU A 9 8.70 0.31 -1.28
CA LEU A 9 8.40 1.54 -0.54
C LEU A 9 9.46 1.78 0.53
N LEU A 10 9.87 3.04 0.65
CA LEU A 10 10.68 3.54 1.74
C LEU A 10 9.97 4.76 2.37
N GLU A 11 9.76 4.72 3.67
CA GLU A 11 9.24 5.82 4.46
C GLU A 11 10.37 6.42 5.30
N LEU A 12 10.57 7.73 5.19
CA LEU A 12 11.69 8.43 5.82
C LEU A 12 11.23 9.54 6.74
N GLU A 13 11.97 9.77 7.81
CA GLU A 13 11.72 10.85 8.75
C GLU A 13 12.01 12.23 8.14
N SER A 14 12.99 12.31 7.23
CA SER A 14 13.49 13.57 6.68
C SER A 14 13.16 13.72 5.20
N ILE A 15 12.49 14.83 4.86
CA ILE A 15 12.19 15.22 3.47
C ILE A 15 13.46 15.42 2.64
N ALA A 16 14.45 16.13 3.19
CA ALA A 16 15.71 16.38 2.48
C ALA A 16 16.47 15.07 2.23
N ARG A 17 16.47 14.16 3.20
CA ARG A 17 17.06 12.83 3.03
C ARG A 17 16.31 12.00 1.99
N GLY A 18 14.98 12.11 1.95
CA GLY A 18 14.14 11.47 0.94
C GLY A 18 14.59 11.75 -0.49
N MET A 19 15.01 12.99 -0.80
CA MET A 19 15.53 13.34 -2.13
C MET A 19 16.85 12.64 -2.46
N ILE A 20 17.76 12.52 -1.48
CA ILE A 20 19.03 11.78 -1.63
C ILE A 20 18.77 10.29 -1.85
N VAL A 21 17.80 9.73 -1.13
CA VAL A 21 17.42 8.32 -1.25
C VAL A 21 16.76 8.04 -2.60
N ALA A 22 15.86 8.92 -3.06
CA ALA A 22 15.25 8.82 -4.38
C ALA A 22 16.30 8.82 -5.50
N ASP A 23 17.29 9.71 -5.42
CA ASP A 23 18.42 9.77 -6.36
C ASP A 23 19.26 8.48 -6.36
N ALA A 24 19.56 7.93 -5.18
CA ALA A 24 20.29 6.67 -5.05
C ALA A 24 19.52 5.47 -5.65
N VAL A 25 18.21 5.40 -5.39
CA VAL A 25 17.31 4.35 -5.89
C VAL A 25 17.30 4.31 -7.42
N VAL A 26 17.08 5.44 -8.08
CA VAL A 26 16.98 5.48 -9.55
C VAL A 26 18.33 5.37 -10.27
N LYS A 27 19.44 5.68 -9.59
CA LYS A 27 20.80 5.49 -10.13
C LYS A 27 21.27 4.03 -10.05
N ARG A 28 20.74 3.25 -9.10
CA ARG A 28 21.19 1.88 -8.88
C ARG A 28 20.80 0.93 -10.01
N ALA A 29 19.53 0.93 -10.40
CA ALA A 29 18.99 0.08 -11.45
C ALA A 29 17.82 0.78 -12.17
N LYS A 30 17.40 0.22 -13.31
CA LYS A 30 16.31 0.79 -14.11
C LYS A 30 14.94 0.49 -13.46
N VAL A 31 14.55 1.38 -12.55
CA VAL A 31 13.24 1.44 -11.89
C VAL A 31 12.52 2.75 -12.23
N SER A 32 11.23 2.83 -11.93
CA SER A 32 10.43 4.06 -12.08
C SER A 32 9.85 4.48 -10.73
N LEU A 33 9.96 5.77 -10.42
CA LEU A 33 9.32 6.34 -9.23
C LEU A 33 7.84 6.55 -9.52
N HIS A 34 6.99 5.98 -8.67
CA HIS A 34 5.55 6.19 -8.69
C HIS A 34 5.15 7.32 -7.74
N ARG A 35 5.76 7.39 -6.54
CA ARG A 35 5.65 8.54 -5.62
C ARG A 35 7.02 8.89 -5.05
N ALA A 36 7.28 10.17 -4.90
CA ALA A 36 8.48 10.72 -4.27
C ALA A 36 8.12 12.10 -3.67
N GLU A 37 7.51 12.08 -2.50
CA GLU A 37 6.79 13.26 -1.99
C GLU A 37 6.75 13.33 -0.46
N PRO A 38 6.66 14.54 0.13
CA PRO A 38 6.38 14.69 1.54
C PRO A 38 4.95 14.25 1.87
N VAL A 39 4.77 13.65 3.05
CA VAL A 39 3.48 13.19 3.57
C VAL A 39 3.28 13.58 5.04
N THR A 40 2.02 13.67 5.47
CA THR A 40 1.66 14.02 6.87
C THR A 40 2.25 13.00 7.85
N PRO A 41 2.81 13.42 9.01
CA PRO A 41 2.92 14.78 9.55
C PRO A 41 4.20 15.55 9.18
N GLY A 42 4.98 15.09 8.20
CA GLY A 42 6.29 15.69 7.85
C GLY A 42 7.33 14.67 7.39
N LYS A 43 6.89 13.45 7.05
CA LYS A 43 7.72 12.35 6.56
C LYS A 43 7.91 12.45 5.05
N TYR A 44 8.72 11.58 4.48
CA TYR A 44 8.87 11.42 3.03
C TYR A 44 8.52 10.01 2.60
N LEU A 45 7.69 9.89 1.57
CA LEU A 45 7.28 8.60 1.02
C LEU A 45 7.89 8.42 -0.38
N LEU A 46 8.63 7.34 -0.55
CA LEU A 46 9.20 6.93 -1.82
C LEU A 46 8.62 5.58 -2.21
N LEU A 47 7.89 5.52 -3.32
CA LEU A 47 7.29 4.32 -3.88
C LEU A 47 7.77 4.16 -5.31
N PHE A 48 8.34 3.01 -5.64
CA PHE A 48 8.92 2.73 -6.95
C PHE A 48 8.66 1.29 -7.37
N HIS A 49 8.76 1.04 -8.68
CA HIS A 49 8.41 -0.23 -9.29
C HIS A 49 9.27 -0.56 -10.51
N GLY A 50 9.19 -1.80 -10.96
CA GLY A 50 9.94 -2.29 -12.11
C GLY A 50 10.07 -3.82 -12.14
N PRO A 51 11.03 -4.34 -12.93
CA PRO A 51 11.43 -5.74 -12.87
C PRO A 51 11.95 -6.11 -11.47
N GLU A 52 11.68 -7.34 -11.03
CA GLU A 52 11.96 -7.82 -9.66
C GLU A 52 13.41 -7.56 -9.22
N ALA A 53 14.39 -8.01 -10.00
CA ALA A 53 15.81 -7.84 -9.70
C ALA A 53 16.23 -6.36 -9.62
N HIS A 54 15.71 -5.51 -10.50
CA HIS A 54 16.04 -4.08 -10.48
C HIS A 54 15.46 -3.39 -9.24
N VAL A 55 14.22 -3.73 -8.88
CA VAL A 55 13.58 -3.18 -7.68
C VAL A 55 14.31 -3.63 -6.44
N GLU A 56 14.73 -4.90 -6.36
CA GLU A 56 15.51 -5.42 -5.23
C GLU A 56 16.83 -4.67 -5.05
N GLU A 57 17.63 -4.54 -6.12
CA GLU A 57 18.90 -3.82 -6.09
C GLU A 57 18.72 -2.35 -5.67
N SER A 58 17.76 -1.66 -6.30
CA SER A 58 17.43 -0.27 -5.98
C SER A 58 16.91 -0.11 -4.54
N PHE A 59 16.14 -1.08 -4.04
CA PHE A 59 15.66 -1.09 -2.66
C PHE A 59 16.78 -1.18 -1.65
N GLN A 60 17.76 -2.08 -1.84
CA GLN A 60 18.91 -2.17 -0.95
C GLN A 60 19.73 -0.87 -0.95
N ALA A 61 19.96 -0.27 -2.12
CA ALA A 61 20.65 1.01 -2.22
C ALA A 61 19.90 2.15 -1.53
N GLY A 62 18.57 2.17 -1.62
CA GLY A 62 17.73 3.15 -0.93
C GLY A 62 17.77 2.98 0.59
N VAL A 63 17.70 1.74 1.10
CA VAL A 63 17.84 1.43 2.52
C VAL A 63 19.19 1.88 3.07
N GLU A 64 20.28 1.60 2.35
CA GLU A 64 21.63 2.04 2.72
C GLU A 64 21.73 3.58 2.77
N ALA A 65 21.22 4.27 1.74
CA ALA A 65 21.24 5.73 1.66
C ALA A 65 20.36 6.41 2.73
N ALA A 66 19.28 5.76 3.14
CA ALA A 66 18.37 6.25 4.17
C ALA A 66 19.02 6.24 5.56
N GLY A 67 19.85 5.23 5.85
CA GLY A 67 20.54 5.09 7.13
C GLY A 67 19.58 5.19 8.32
N SER A 68 19.93 6.02 9.31
CA SER A 68 19.13 6.19 10.53
C SER A 68 17.80 6.93 10.33
N THR A 69 17.53 7.47 9.14
CA THR A 69 16.27 8.20 8.86
C THR A 69 15.17 7.31 8.31
N LEU A 70 15.46 6.02 8.06
CA LEU A 70 14.48 5.06 7.59
C LEU A 70 13.50 4.73 8.72
N LEU A 71 12.21 5.00 8.50
CA LEU A 71 11.14 4.71 9.44
C LEU A 71 10.49 3.37 9.16
N ASP A 72 10.20 3.10 7.89
CA ASP A 72 9.53 1.87 7.46
C ASP A 72 9.93 1.52 6.02
N LYS A 73 9.80 0.24 5.66
CA LYS A 73 10.15 -0.27 4.35
C LYS A 73 9.27 -1.45 3.94
N LEU A 74 8.97 -1.53 2.64
CA LEU A 74 8.29 -2.66 2.05
C LEU A 74 8.96 -3.04 0.74
N TYR A 75 9.08 -4.35 0.50
CA TYR A 75 9.43 -4.91 -0.79
C TYR A 75 8.45 -6.02 -1.13
N LEU A 76 7.74 -5.86 -2.25
CA LEU A 76 6.84 -6.83 -2.82
C LEU A 76 7.46 -7.30 -4.15
N PRO A 77 8.09 -8.49 -4.22
CA PRO A 77 8.70 -9.01 -5.45
C PRO A 77 7.66 -9.15 -6.58
N ARG A 78 6.42 -9.46 -6.21
CA ARG A 78 5.29 -9.55 -7.12
C ARG A 78 4.02 -9.04 -6.44
N ALA A 79 3.68 -7.78 -6.66
CA ALA A 79 2.45 -7.18 -6.16
C ALA A 79 1.21 -7.73 -6.88
N ALA A 80 0.12 -7.91 -6.16
CA ALA A 80 -1.19 -8.29 -6.70
C ALA A 80 -1.63 -7.29 -7.78
N ASP A 81 -2.24 -7.79 -8.85
CA ASP A 81 -2.62 -6.98 -10.02
C ASP A 81 -3.57 -5.85 -9.63
N GLY A 82 -4.61 -6.14 -8.82
CA GLY A 82 -5.53 -5.14 -8.32
C GLY A 82 -4.88 -4.06 -7.44
N LEU A 83 -3.79 -4.36 -6.73
CA LEU A 83 -3.03 -3.35 -5.98
C LEU A 83 -2.26 -2.43 -6.93
N ARG A 84 -1.65 -2.99 -7.98
CA ARG A 84 -0.92 -2.22 -8.99
C ARG A 84 -1.87 -1.25 -9.71
N ASP A 85 -3.06 -1.72 -10.08
CA ASP A 85 -4.09 -0.92 -10.74
C ASP A 85 -4.61 0.21 -9.83
N ALA A 86 -4.89 -0.10 -8.57
CA ALA A 86 -5.35 0.88 -7.58
C ALA A 86 -4.31 1.98 -7.31
N LEU A 87 -3.02 1.65 -7.28
CA LEU A 87 -1.96 2.65 -7.11
C LEU A 87 -1.91 3.64 -8.28
N ASP A 88 -2.25 3.21 -9.51
CA ASP A 88 -2.39 4.08 -10.68
C ASP A 88 -3.69 4.90 -10.69
N GLY A 89 -4.52 4.79 -9.65
CA GLY A 89 -5.82 5.47 -9.56
C GLY A 89 -6.95 4.71 -10.25
N GLY A 90 -6.72 3.45 -10.64
CA GLY A 90 -7.74 2.58 -11.20
C GLY A 90 -8.64 2.01 -10.10
N PHE A 91 -9.86 2.52 -10.00
CA PHE A 91 -10.92 1.93 -9.18
C PHE A 91 -12.20 1.83 -9.98
N GLU A 92 -12.92 0.73 -9.78
CA GLU A 92 -14.33 0.64 -10.16
C GLU A 92 -15.18 0.99 -8.94
N PRO A 93 -15.89 2.13 -8.95
CA PRO A 93 -16.64 2.57 -7.78
C PRO A 93 -17.84 1.65 -7.50
N GLY A 94 -18.18 1.51 -6.22
CA GLY A 94 -19.30 0.72 -5.75
C GLY A 94 -18.89 -0.63 -5.17
N TRP A 95 -19.82 -1.25 -4.45
CA TRP A 95 -19.67 -2.56 -3.83
C TRP A 95 -20.78 -3.49 -4.31
N GLU A 96 -20.57 -4.79 -4.12
CA GLU A 96 -21.51 -5.83 -4.54
C GLU A 96 -22.39 -6.28 -3.38
N GLU A 97 -21.81 -7.03 -2.45
CA GLU A 97 -22.52 -7.67 -1.34
C GLU A 97 -21.99 -7.15 -0.01
N SER A 98 -20.77 -7.54 0.36
CA SER A 98 -20.12 -7.12 1.60
C SER A 98 -18.96 -6.18 1.33
N ILE A 99 -18.57 -5.45 2.38
CA ILE A 99 -17.38 -4.60 2.41
C ILE A 99 -16.48 -5.02 3.56
N GLY A 100 -15.17 -5.11 3.30
CA GLY A 100 -14.15 -5.23 4.32
C GLY A 100 -13.25 -4.00 4.35
N VAL A 101 -12.91 -3.51 5.54
CA VAL A 101 -12.04 -2.34 5.73
C VAL A 101 -10.86 -2.74 6.61
N VAL A 102 -9.65 -2.40 6.18
CA VAL A 102 -8.43 -2.55 6.98
C VAL A 102 -7.76 -1.21 7.10
N GLU A 103 -7.48 -0.80 8.33
CA GLU A 103 -6.76 0.43 8.66
C GLU A 103 -5.45 0.08 9.39
N THR A 104 -4.35 0.71 8.99
CA THR A 104 -3.03 0.49 9.58
C THR A 104 -2.30 1.80 9.89
N HIS A 105 -1.35 1.73 10.82
CA HIS A 105 -0.58 2.89 11.28
C HIS A 105 0.48 3.37 10.30
N THR A 106 0.94 2.55 9.35
CA THR A 106 1.92 2.93 8.34
C THR A 106 1.43 2.63 6.93
N VAL A 107 2.07 3.23 5.93
CA VAL A 107 1.78 2.95 4.52
C VAL A 107 2.27 1.55 4.13
N ALA A 108 3.43 1.13 4.63
CA ALA A 108 4.00 -0.16 4.32
C ALA A 108 3.09 -1.31 4.79
N SER A 109 2.55 -1.22 6.00
CA SER A 109 1.60 -2.22 6.52
C SER A 109 0.31 -2.26 5.71
N ALA A 110 -0.22 -1.11 5.28
CA ALA A 110 -1.44 -1.06 4.45
C ALA A 110 -1.22 -1.77 3.11
N LEU A 111 -0.10 -1.52 2.45
CA LEU A 111 0.23 -2.15 1.16
C LEU A 111 0.48 -3.65 1.31
N LEU A 112 1.19 -4.08 2.36
CA LEU A 112 1.44 -5.50 2.64
C LEU A 112 0.13 -6.27 2.92
N ALA A 113 -0.72 -5.70 3.79
CA ALA A 113 -2.01 -6.27 4.11
C ALA A 113 -2.92 -6.35 2.88
N CYS A 114 -2.97 -5.27 2.07
CA CYS A 114 -3.77 -5.22 0.85
C CYS A 114 -3.29 -6.25 -0.19
N ASP A 115 -1.98 -6.33 -0.42
CA ASP A 115 -1.39 -7.32 -1.33
C ASP A 115 -1.73 -8.75 -0.90
N THR A 116 -1.63 -9.03 0.40
CA THR A 116 -1.94 -10.35 0.94
C THR A 116 -3.43 -10.68 0.81
N ALA A 117 -4.31 -9.73 1.12
CA ALA A 117 -5.75 -9.91 0.99
C ALA A 117 -6.18 -10.25 -0.45
N LEU A 118 -5.68 -9.49 -1.43
CA LEU A 118 -5.97 -9.69 -2.85
C LEU A 118 -5.43 -11.02 -3.40
N LYS A 119 -4.37 -11.57 -2.77
CA LYS A 119 -3.85 -12.91 -3.11
C LYS A 119 -4.58 -14.04 -2.37
N ARG A 120 -5.27 -13.73 -1.28
CA ARG A 120 -5.89 -14.72 -0.38
C ARG A 120 -7.28 -15.14 -0.84
N ALA A 121 -8.07 -14.22 -1.38
CA ALA A 121 -9.45 -14.45 -1.74
C ALA A 121 -9.85 -13.64 -2.98
N GLU A 122 -10.93 -14.06 -3.64
CA GLU A 122 -11.50 -13.38 -4.80
C GLU A 122 -12.33 -12.18 -4.32
N VAL A 123 -11.63 -11.06 -4.12
CA VAL A 123 -12.19 -9.78 -3.68
C VAL A 123 -11.67 -8.65 -4.57
N ARG A 124 -12.46 -7.58 -4.68
CA ARG A 124 -12.10 -6.39 -5.46
C ARG A 124 -11.73 -5.24 -4.54
N LEU A 125 -10.61 -4.60 -4.83
CA LEU A 125 -10.16 -3.38 -4.17
C LEU A 125 -10.93 -2.18 -4.71
N ILE A 126 -11.64 -1.45 -3.84
CA ILE A 126 -12.49 -0.32 -4.22
C ILE A 126 -12.03 1.02 -3.65
N GLN A 127 -11.11 1.00 -2.70
CA GLN A 127 -10.45 2.20 -2.17
C GLN A 127 -9.07 1.85 -1.64
N LEU A 128 -8.09 2.70 -1.91
CA LEU A 128 -6.77 2.67 -1.30
C LEU A 128 -6.33 4.11 -0.98
N HIS A 129 -6.20 4.43 0.30
CA HIS A 129 -5.80 5.76 0.74
C HIS A 129 -4.56 5.69 1.62
N LEU A 130 -3.52 6.41 1.23
CA LEU A 130 -2.19 6.31 1.84
C LEU A 130 -1.70 7.69 2.33
N ALA A 131 -1.40 7.77 3.62
CA ALA A 131 -0.76 8.86 4.37
C ALA A 131 -1.44 10.24 4.38
N ARG A 132 -1.75 10.80 3.20
CA ARG A 132 -2.16 12.19 3.02
C ARG A 132 -3.48 12.49 3.76
N GLY A 133 -3.44 13.47 4.65
CA GLY A 133 -4.64 13.93 5.36
C GLY A 133 -5.16 13.00 6.46
N ILE A 134 -4.50 11.86 6.70
CA ILE A 134 -4.94 10.85 7.70
C ILE A 134 -3.85 10.51 8.72
N GLY A 135 -2.89 11.42 8.92
CA GLY A 135 -1.87 11.28 9.96
C GLY A 135 -0.80 10.23 9.66
N GLY A 136 -0.52 9.94 8.38
CA GLY A 136 0.48 8.94 7.99
C GLY A 136 -0.04 7.49 7.97
N LYS A 137 -1.29 7.28 8.39
CA LYS A 137 -1.98 5.98 8.29
C LYS A 137 -2.19 5.56 6.84
N GLY A 138 -2.54 4.29 6.66
CA GLY A 138 -3.06 3.77 5.39
C GLY A 138 -4.32 2.97 5.64
N TYR A 139 -5.27 2.99 4.72
CA TYR A 139 -6.40 2.09 4.74
C TYR A 139 -6.79 1.65 3.33
N PHE A 140 -7.45 0.51 3.26
CA PHE A 140 -8.04 0.02 2.02
C PHE A 140 -9.38 -0.62 2.27
N VAL A 141 -10.18 -0.70 1.20
CA VAL A 141 -11.54 -1.22 1.23
C VAL A 141 -11.71 -2.25 0.14
N LEU A 142 -12.21 -3.42 0.52
CA LEU A 142 -12.48 -4.56 -0.34
C LEU A 142 -13.98 -4.80 -0.45
N THR A 143 -14.42 -5.36 -1.57
CA THR A 143 -15.77 -5.86 -1.74
C THR A 143 -15.79 -7.25 -2.37
N GLY A 144 -16.83 -8.02 -2.07
CA GLY A 144 -17.08 -9.35 -2.61
C GLY A 144 -18.13 -10.08 -1.79
N ALA A 145 -18.24 -11.39 -2.01
CA ALA A 145 -19.04 -12.28 -1.18
C ALA A 145 -18.53 -12.26 0.28
N LEU A 146 -19.43 -12.44 1.25
CA LEU A 146 -19.12 -12.32 2.67
C LEU A 146 -17.95 -13.21 3.11
N ASP A 147 -17.95 -14.48 2.69
CA ASP A 147 -16.90 -15.46 3.02
C ASP A 147 -15.54 -15.10 2.40
N MET A 148 -15.53 -14.58 1.17
CA MET A 148 -14.32 -14.08 0.51
C MET A 148 -13.76 -12.85 1.22
N VAL A 149 -14.62 -11.91 1.61
CA VAL A 149 -14.21 -10.73 2.38
C VAL A 149 -13.63 -11.16 3.72
N GLN A 150 -14.29 -12.05 4.47
CA GLN A 150 -13.77 -12.58 5.73
C GLN A 150 -12.39 -13.23 5.57
N ALA A 151 -12.21 -14.08 4.56
CA ALA A 151 -10.93 -14.73 4.27
C ALA A 151 -9.83 -13.72 3.88
N ALA A 152 -10.18 -12.68 3.12
CA ALA A 152 -9.26 -11.61 2.74
C ALA A 152 -8.82 -10.79 3.95
N LEU A 153 -9.75 -10.42 4.85
CA LEU A 153 -9.48 -9.67 6.07
C LEU A 153 -8.61 -10.47 7.05
N GLU A 154 -8.87 -11.78 7.20
CA GLU A 154 -8.02 -12.68 8.00
C GLU A 154 -6.58 -12.73 7.45
N GLY A 155 -6.44 -12.86 6.13
CA GLY A 155 -5.15 -12.84 5.44
C GLY A 155 -4.40 -11.52 5.62
N ALA A 156 -5.09 -10.38 5.49
CA ALA A 156 -4.53 -9.05 5.73
C ALA A 156 -4.04 -8.88 7.16
N ALA A 157 -4.87 -9.21 8.16
CA ALA A 157 -4.54 -9.07 9.57
C ALA A 157 -3.35 -9.97 9.96
N GLY A 158 -3.29 -11.19 9.43
CA GLY A 158 -2.18 -12.12 9.68
C GLY A 158 -0.86 -11.75 9.01
N ALA A 159 -0.86 -10.86 8.01
CA ALA A 159 0.34 -10.44 7.29
C ALA A 159 1.14 -9.34 7.98
N VAL A 160 0.52 -8.61 8.92
CA VAL A 160 1.10 -7.43 9.57
C VAL A 160 1.27 -7.65 11.06
N ASP A 161 2.24 -6.95 11.66
CA ASP A 161 2.37 -6.93 13.11
C ASP A 161 1.08 -6.33 13.72
N PRO A 162 0.45 -6.97 14.72
CA PRO A 162 -0.77 -6.46 15.34
C PRO A 162 -0.65 -5.03 15.90
N SER A 163 0.56 -4.58 16.27
CA SER A 163 0.80 -3.20 16.73
C SER A 163 0.72 -2.15 15.62
N LEU A 164 0.82 -2.57 14.36
CA LEU A 164 0.65 -1.71 13.18
C LEU A 164 -0.78 -1.72 12.65
N LEU A 165 -1.63 -2.63 13.14
CA LEU A 165 -3.03 -2.73 12.75
C LEU A 165 -3.90 -1.82 13.63
N GLN A 166 -4.58 -0.87 13.01
CA GLN A 166 -5.46 0.05 13.73
C GLN A 166 -6.88 -0.53 13.87
N ALA A 167 -7.42 -1.11 12.80
CA ALA A 167 -8.75 -1.72 12.79
C ALA A 167 -8.93 -2.68 11.60
N VAL A 168 -9.81 -3.66 11.78
CA VAL A 168 -10.32 -4.56 10.74
C VAL A 168 -11.82 -4.68 10.94
N GLU A 169 -12.59 -4.22 9.98
CA GLU A 169 -14.05 -4.10 10.10
C GLU A 169 -14.74 -4.71 8.89
N ILE A 170 -15.95 -5.22 9.10
CA ILE A 170 -16.77 -5.80 8.04
C ILE A 170 -18.19 -5.25 8.08
N LEU A 171 -18.72 -4.95 6.89
CA LEU A 171 -20.11 -4.59 6.67
C LEU A 171 -20.72 -5.69 5.80
N GLU A 172 -21.45 -6.61 6.40
CA GLU A 172 -22.02 -7.78 5.70
C GLU A 172 -23.06 -7.35 4.64
N ALA A 173 -23.89 -6.35 4.99
CA ALA A 173 -24.90 -5.76 4.11
C ALA A 173 -24.87 -4.22 4.26
N PRO A 174 -23.93 -3.52 3.59
CA PRO A 174 -23.80 -2.08 3.70
C PRO A 174 -25.09 -1.37 3.24
N HIS A 175 -25.54 -0.37 4.02
CA HIS A 175 -26.74 0.39 3.67
C HIS A 175 -26.54 1.12 2.32
N PRO A 176 -27.51 1.09 1.38
CA PRO A 176 -27.34 1.68 0.05
C PRO A 176 -27.01 3.18 0.03
N GLU A 177 -27.45 3.92 1.06
CA GLU A 177 -27.13 5.36 1.19
C GLU A 177 -25.63 5.65 1.30
N LEU A 178 -24.81 4.69 1.76
CA LEU A 178 -23.37 4.87 1.81
C LEU A 178 -22.75 4.99 0.39
N GLY A 179 -23.52 4.66 -0.66
CA GLY A 179 -23.06 4.52 -2.05
C GLY A 179 -22.47 5.81 -2.57
N GLY A 180 -21.18 5.80 -2.91
CA GLY A 180 -20.47 6.98 -3.40
C GLY A 180 -20.28 8.10 -2.36
N ARG A 181 -20.43 7.81 -1.05
CA ARG A 181 -20.33 8.81 0.02
C ARG A 181 -19.25 8.53 1.07
N VAL A 182 -18.86 7.28 1.27
CA VAL A 182 -18.00 6.88 2.39
C VAL A 182 -16.53 6.67 2.05
N PHE A 183 -16.15 6.82 0.78
CA PHE A 183 -14.78 6.62 0.29
C PHE A 183 -14.38 7.74 -0.67
#